data_AF-A0A2V6EAR0-F1
#
_entry.id   AF-A0A2V6EAR0-F1
#
_cell.length_a   1.000
_cell.length_b   1.000
_cell.length_c   1.000
_cell.angle_alpha   90.00
_cell.angle_beta   90.00
_cell.angle_gamma   90.00
#
_symmetry.space_group_name_H-M   'P 1'
#
loop_
_entity.id
_entity.type
_entity.pdbx_description
1 polymer ?
#
loop_
_entity_poly.entity_id
_entity_poly.type
_entity_poly.pdbx_seq_one_letter_code
_entity_poly.pdbx_strand_id
1 'polypeptide(L)'
;MSAKDHVFTLGIEEEFAIVDPESRELRSHIHEILEDGKVTLKEQIKPEMHQSVVELGTEICRDIDDARMHVTELRSRLAALAARSKLKIASVGTHPFSHWRDQLITQGERYQEIVRDMQLLARANLIFGLHVHVGIPDRETAIHVMNQARYFLPHIYALSANSPFWVGHDTGLKGYRLKVFERFPRTGIPDSFESLSEYTDYCNLLVKTGCIDNAKKIWWDIRLHPFFDTLEVRVCDAQSRVDDTLAIAALIQALISKLHKLLRQNVTFRIYRRRLLDENRWRAS
;
A
#
# COMPACT_ATOMS: atom_id res chain seq x y z
N MET A 1 11.50 24.29 -19.39
CA MET A 1 10.50 23.43 -20.04
C MET A 1 9.11 24.00 -19.76
N SER A 2 8.30 24.25 -20.79
CA SER A 2 6.90 24.64 -20.58
C SER A 2 6.22 23.53 -19.78
N ALA A 3 5.53 23.87 -18.68
CA ALA A 3 4.87 22.96 -17.75
C ALA A 3 3.74 22.11 -18.36
N LYS A 4 3.68 21.90 -19.68
CA LYS A 4 2.58 21.21 -20.39
C LYS A 4 2.65 19.68 -20.34
N ASP A 5 3.81 19.05 -20.11
CA ASP A 5 3.97 17.60 -20.29
C ASP A 5 4.66 16.90 -19.11
N HIS A 6 4.11 17.03 -17.88
CA HIS A 6 4.56 16.19 -16.76
C HIS A 6 4.19 14.73 -17.02
N VAL A 7 5.17 13.83 -16.93
CA VAL A 7 4.94 12.39 -17.01
C VAL A 7 4.57 11.89 -15.62
N PHE A 8 3.33 11.45 -15.46
CA PHE A 8 2.84 10.85 -14.21
C PHE A 8 3.36 9.42 -14.09
N THR A 9 4.64 9.28 -13.76
CA THR A 9 5.28 7.97 -13.59
C THR A 9 4.60 7.15 -12.50
N LEU A 10 4.77 5.84 -12.56
CA LEU A 10 4.21 4.86 -11.64
C LEU A 10 5.31 4.18 -10.83
N GLY A 11 5.03 3.90 -9.57
CA GLY A 11 5.70 2.86 -8.79
C GLY A 11 4.63 1.98 -8.16
N ILE A 12 4.76 0.66 -8.30
CA ILE A 12 3.77 -0.29 -7.78
C ILE A 12 4.46 -1.17 -6.72
N GLU A 13 3.90 -1.18 -5.52
CA GLU A 13 4.32 -2.08 -4.45
C GLU A 13 3.22 -3.11 -4.19
N GLU A 14 3.58 -4.39 -4.19
CA GLU A 14 2.67 -5.51 -3.96
C GLU A 14 3.17 -6.37 -2.80
N GLU A 15 2.29 -6.62 -1.84
CA GLU A 15 2.56 -7.54 -0.73
C GLU A 15 2.01 -8.94 -1.06
N PHE A 16 2.81 -9.98 -0.84
CA PHE A 16 2.47 -11.37 -1.13
C PHE A 16 2.55 -12.26 0.11
N ALA A 17 1.61 -13.19 0.21
CA ALA A 17 1.60 -14.28 1.15
C ALA A 17 2.47 -15.44 0.63
N ILE A 18 3.36 -15.96 1.46
CA ILE A 18 4.04 -17.25 1.21
C ILE A 18 3.21 -18.38 1.81
N VAL A 19 2.82 -19.34 0.97
CA VAL A 19 1.90 -20.42 1.35
C VAL A 19 2.46 -21.81 1.06
N ASP A 20 2.12 -22.75 1.93
CA ASP A 20 2.31 -24.18 1.71
C ASP A 20 1.24 -24.69 0.73
N PRO A 21 1.59 -25.32 -0.41
CA PRO A 21 0.58 -25.79 -1.37
C PRO A 21 -0.29 -26.95 -0.87
N GLU A 22 0.16 -27.72 0.13
CA GLU A 22 -0.58 -28.85 0.70
C GLU A 22 -1.55 -28.38 1.78
N SER A 23 -1.05 -27.71 2.82
CA SER A 23 -1.91 -27.23 3.93
C SER A 23 -2.67 -25.95 3.57
N ARG A 24 -2.18 -25.19 2.57
CA ARG A 24 -2.66 -23.84 2.20
C ARG A 24 -2.48 -22.81 3.30
N GLU A 25 -1.71 -23.12 4.33
CA GLU A 25 -1.38 -22.19 5.41
C GLU A 25 -0.23 -21.27 5.00
N LEU A 26 -0.13 -20.15 5.72
CA LEU A 26 1.03 -19.27 5.65
C LEU A 26 2.26 -19.98 6.20
N ARG A 27 3.41 -19.72 5.55
CA ARG A 27 4.71 -20.21 6.00
C ARG A 27 5.65 -19.05 6.26
N SER A 28 6.20 -19.03 7.47
CA SER A 28 7.29 -18.13 7.85
C SER A 28 8.62 -18.70 7.34
N HIS A 29 8.96 -18.41 6.08
CA HIS A 29 10.17 -18.95 5.42
C HIS A 29 10.93 -17.89 4.60
N ILE A 30 10.66 -16.61 4.86
CA ILE A 30 11.22 -15.52 4.05
C ILE A 30 12.74 -15.40 4.14
N HIS A 31 13.38 -15.80 5.23
CA HIS A 31 14.82 -15.65 5.39
C HIS A 31 15.60 -16.45 4.33
N GLU A 32 15.22 -17.71 4.11
CA GLU A 32 15.86 -18.57 3.10
C GLU A 32 15.55 -18.07 1.67
N ILE A 33 14.32 -17.61 1.43
CA ILE A 33 13.91 -17.02 0.14
C ILE A 33 14.67 -15.72 -0.15
N LEU A 34 14.93 -14.89 0.87
CA LEU A 34 15.62 -13.61 0.72
C LEU A 34 17.14 -13.76 0.62
N GLU A 35 17.76 -14.75 1.27
CA GLU A 35 19.19 -15.02 1.10
C GLU A 35 19.50 -15.41 -0.35
N ASP A 36 18.68 -16.29 -0.94
CA ASP A 36 18.76 -16.65 -2.37
C ASP A 36 18.26 -15.51 -3.30
N GLY A 37 17.25 -14.77 -2.83
CA GLY A 37 16.56 -13.73 -3.59
C GLY A 37 17.34 -12.43 -3.73
N LYS A 38 18.13 -12.02 -2.72
CA LYS A 38 18.95 -10.79 -2.74
C LYS A 38 19.94 -10.77 -3.90
N VAL A 39 20.42 -11.94 -4.34
CA VAL A 39 21.31 -12.07 -5.51
C VAL A 39 20.56 -11.80 -6.83
N THR A 40 19.26 -12.11 -6.88
CA THR A 40 18.45 -12.11 -8.13
C THR A 40 17.51 -10.91 -8.25
N LEU A 41 17.01 -10.37 -7.13
CA LEU A 41 16.00 -9.30 -7.06
C LEU A 41 16.50 -7.99 -6.41
N LYS A 42 17.76 -7.96 -5.92
CA LYS A 42 18.41 -6.77 -5.34
C LYS A 42 17.49 -5.96 -4.39
N GLU A 43 17.24 -4.68 -4.68
CA GLU A 43 16.48 -3.73 -3.84
C GLU A 43 14.95 -3.81 -4.03
N GLN A 44 14.48 -4.62 -4.98
CA GLN A 44 13.07 -4.73 -5.34
C GLN A 44 12.29 -5.69 -4.44
N ILE A 45 12.99 -6.51 -3.64
CA ILE A 45 12.39 -7.39 -2.64
C ILE A 45 12.73 -6.86 -1.25
N LYS A 46 11.70 -6.59 -0.43
CA LYS A 46 11.90 -6.16 0.95
C LYS A 46 11.22 -7.15 1.90
N PRO A 47 11.92 -7.59 2.97
CA PRO A 47 11.26 -8.29 4.06
C PRO A 47 10.28 -7.34 4.74
N GLU A 48 9.07 -7.82 4.99
CA GLU A 48 8.11 -7.15 5.85
C GLU A 48 8.18 -7.64 7.30
N MET A 49 7.39 -7.01 8.19
CA MET A 49 7.40 -7.29 9.62
C MET A 49 7.12 -8.77 9.94
N HIS A 50 6.22 -9.43 9.23
CA HIS A 50 5.95 -10.85 9.37
C HIS A 50 6.72 -11.65 8.32
N GLN A 51 7.32 -12.76 8.74
CA GLN A 51 8.14 -13.61 7.87
C GLN A 51 7.36 -14.36 6.78
N SER A 52 6.04 -14.21 6.76
CA SER A 52 5.16 -14.76 5.73
C SER A 52 4.77 -13.72 4.67
N VAL A 53 5.27 -12.48 4.77
CA VAL A 53 4.93 -11.35 3.90
C VAL A 53 6.17 -10.90 3.13
N VAL A 54 6.08 -10.93 1.80
CA VAL A 54 7.10 -10.38 0.90
C VAL A 54 6.54 -9.14 0.22
N GLU A 55 7.23 -8.00 0.30
CA GLU A 55 6.95 -6.82 -0.53
C GLU A 55 7.81 -6.85 -1.80
N LEU A 56 7.16 -6.70 -2.96
CA LEU A 56 7.83 -6.42 -4.24
C LEU A 56 7.53 -4.99 -4.66
N GLY A 57 8.55 -4.22 -5.02
CA GLY A 57 8.41 -2.89 -5.60
C GLY A 57 8.93 -2.85 -7.03
N THR A 58 8.17 -2.27 -7.96
CA THR A 58 8.68 -1.94 -9.29
C THR A 58 9.72 -0.83 -9.21
N GLU A 59 10.57 -0.72 -10.23
CA GLU A 59 11.24 0.56 -10.52
C GLU A 59 10.20 1.64 -10.89
N ILE A 60 10.68 2.86 -11.13
CA ILE A 60 9.86 3.95 -11.68
C ILE A 60 9.49 3.62 -13.12
N CYS A 61 8.23 3.28 -13.35
CA CYS A 61 7.65 2.97 -14.64
C CYS A 61 7.12 4.25 -15.31
N ARG A 62 7.34 4.39 -16.62
CA ARG A 62 6.88 5.58 -17.37
C ARG A 62 5.38 5.58 -17.64
N ASP A 63 4.82 4.39 -17.88
CA ASP A 63 3.43 4.16 -18.21
C ASP A 63 2.99 2.76 -17.74
N ILE A 64 1.76 2.37 -18.07
CA ILE A 64 1.19 1.10 -17.62
C ILE A 64 1.77 -0.11 -18.35
N ASP A 65 2.28 0.05 -19.57
CA ASP A 65 2.89 -1.04 -20.33
C ASP A 65 4.27 -1.40 -19.74
N ASP A 66 5.04 -0.37 -19.37
CA ASP A 66 6.28 -0.51 -18.60
C ASP A 66 6.01 -1.18 -17.23
N ALA A 67 4.97 -0.73 -16.53
CA ALA A 67 4.55 -1.34 -15.27
C ALA A 67 4.13 -2.82 -15.42
N ARG A 68 3.45 -3.18 -16.52
CA ARG A 68 3.07 -4.57 -16.82
C ARG A 68 4.28 -5.47 -16.93
N MET A 69 5.33 -5.02 -17.61
CA MET A 69 6.58 -5.77 -17.75
C MET A 69 7.19 -6.04 -16.38
N HIS A 70 7.36 -4.99 -15.57
CA HIS A 70 7.97 -5.10 -14.24
C HIS A 70 7.15 -5.99 -13.29
N VAL A 71 5.84 -5.76 -13.18
CA VAL A 71 4.96 -6.55 -12.30
C VAL A 71 4.98 -8.04 -12.69
N THR A 72 4.88 -8.34 -13.98
CA THR A 72 4.88 -9.73 -14.47
C THR A 72 6.22 -10.41 -14.17
N GLU A 73 7.33 -9.71 -14.42
CA GLU A 73 8.66 -10.22 -14.15
C GLU A 73 8.90 -10.47 -12.66
N LEU A 74 8.58 -9.49 -11.81
CA LEU A 74 8.75 -9.57 -10.36
C LEU A 74 7.93 -10.72 -9.75
N ARG A 75 6.65 -10.82 -10.10
CA ARG A 75 5.79 -11.94 -9.67
C ARG A 75 6.33 -13.29 -10.13
N SER A 76 6.80 -13.39 -11.38
CA SER A 76 7.36 -14.63 -11.93
C SER A 76 8.64 -15.05 -11.21
N ARG A 77 9.53 -14.10 -10.94
CA ARG A 77 10.77 -14.33 -10.19
C ARG A 77 10.47 -14.77 -8.76
N LEU A 78 9.56 -14.08 -8.06
CA LEU A 78 9.18 -14.46 -6.70
C LEU A 78 8.53 -15.85 -6.65
N ALA A 79 7.64 -16.16 -7.60
CA ALA A 79 7.03 -17.49 -7.69
C ALA A 79 8.08 -18.59 -7.95
N ALA A 80 9.07 -18.32 -8.80
CA ALA A 80 10.16 -19.26 -9.06
C ALA A 80 11.07 -19.46 -7.83
N LEU A 81 11.35 -18.41 -7.06
CA LEU A 81 12.09 -18.50 -5.80
C LEU A 81 11.33 -19.33 -4.77
N ALA A 82 10.06 -19.04 -4.53
CA ALA A 82 9.22 -19.80 -3.59
C ALA A 82 9.15 -21.30 -3.98
N ALA A 83 9.09 -21.59 -5.28
CA ALA A 83 9.03 -22.97 -5.78
C ALA A 83 10.29 -23.80 -5.45
N ARG A 84 11.47 -23.18 -5.25
CA ARG A 84 12.69 -23.90 -4.85
C ARG A 84 12.55 -24.57 -3.48
N SER A 85 11.83 -23.92 -2.57
CA SER A 85 11.49 -24.46 -1.25
C SER A 85 10.14 -25.21 -1.25
N LYS A 86 9.61 -25.57 -2.43
CA LYS A 86 8.28 -26.21 -2.61
C LYS A 86 7.10 -25.37 -2.09
N LEU A 87 7.28 -24.06 -1.99
CA LEU A 87 6.24 -23.11 -1.57
C LEU A 87 5.58 -22.44 -2.77
N LYS A 88 4.48 -21.73 -2.52
CA LYS A 88 3.77 -20.89 -3.50
C LYS A 88 3.58 -19.49 -2.95
N ILE A 89 3.21 -18.57 -3.84
CA ILE A 89 2.79 -17.21 -3.46
C ILE A 89 1.30 -17.04 -3.69
N ALA A 90 0.66 -16.22 -2.86
CA ALA A 90 -0.71 -15.77 -3.01
C ALA A 90 -0.79 -14.25 -2.83
N SER A 91 -1.68 -13.61 -3.59
CA SER A 91 -1.94 -12.17 -3.49
C SER A 91 -3.42 -11.97 -3.17
N VAL A 92 -3.69 -11.59 -1.92
CA VAL A 92 -5.01 -11.46 -1.29
C VAL A 92 -4.93 -10.41 -0.19
N GLY A 93 -5.99 -9.65 0.10
CA GLY A 93 -5.94 -8.61 1.14
C GLY A 93 -5.73 -9.16 2.55
N THR A 94 -6.25 -10.37 2.82
CA THR A 94 -6.08 -11.13 4.06
C THR A 94 -5.94 -12.61 3.74
N HIS A 95 -5.16 -13.33 4.55
CA HIS A 95 -5.14 -14.77 4.44
C HIS A 95 -6.45 -15.37 5.03
N PRO A 96 -7.13 -16.31 4.34
CA PRO A 96 -8.47 -16.72 4.76
C PRO A 96 -8.56 -17.38 6.14
N PHE A 97 -7.60 -18.24 6.50
CA PHE A 97 -7.68 -19.04 7.74
C PHE A 97 -6.44 -19.11 8.63
N SER A 98 -5.23 -18.95 8.08
CA SER A 98 -4.00 -18.86 8.90
C SER A 98 -4.11 -17.84 10.03
N HIS A 99 -3.66 -18.24 11.21
CA HIS A 99 -3.72 -17.40 12.40
C HIS A 99 -2.46 -16.52 12.50
N TRP A 100 -2.65 -15.22 12.77
CA TRP A 100 -1.55 -14.25 12.90
C TRP A 100 -0.61 -14.56 14.07
N ARG A 101 -1.12 -15.22 15.13
CA ARG A 101 -0.31 -15.66 16.30
C ARG A 101 0.77 -16.68 15.95
N ASP A 102 0.57 -17.44 14.88
CA ASP A 102 1.49 -18.50 14.50
C ASP A 102 2.59 -17.99 13.57
N GLN A 103 2.53 -16.70 13.18
CA GLN A 103 3.50 -16.08 12.29
C GLN A 103 4.69 -15.50 13.07
N LEU A 104 5.89 -15.79 12.57
CA LEU A 104 7.12 -15.25 13.12
C LEU A 104 7.33 -13.81 12.66
N ILE A 105 7.88 -12.99 13.56
CA ILE A 105 8.31 -11.62 13.25
C ILE A 105 9.72 -11.68 12.66
N THR A 106 9.95 -10.92 11.60
CA THR A 106 11.27 -10.77 10.97
C THR A 106 12.25 -10.10 11.94
N GLN A 107 13.48 -10.60 12.01
CA GLN A 107 14.50 -10.00 12.87
C GLN A 107 15.00 -8.67 12.28
N GLY A 108 14.94 -7.60 13.07
CA GLY A 108 15.46 -6.27 12.72
C GLY A 108 15.03 -5.21 13.73
N GLU A 109 15.92 -4.25 14.03
CA GLU A 109 15.68 -3.23 15.07
C GLU A 109 14.36 -2.49 14.84
N ARG A 110 14.10 -2.02 13.61
CA ARG A 110 12.85 -1.33 13.25
C ARG A 110 11.59 -2.12 13.61
N TYR A 111 11.56 -3.44 13.39
CA TYR A 111 10.38 -4.27 13.65
C TYR A 111 10.20 -4.54 15.14
N GLN A 112 11.31 -4.70 15.87
CA GLN A 112 11.27 -4.83 17.33
C GLN A 112 10.72 -3.56 17.99
N GLU A 113 11.07 -2.38 17.49
CA GLU A 113 10.49 -1.12 17.97
C GLU A 113 8.99 -1.04 17.72
N ILE A 114 8.52 -1.39 16.50
CA ILE A 114 7.09 -1.38 16.18
C ILE A 114 6.32 -2.33 17.12
N VAL A 115 6.86 -3.53 17.36
CA VAL A 115 6.23 -4.50 18.26
C VAL A 115 6.28 -4.03 19.72
N ARG A 116 7.35 -3.35 20.13
CA ARG A 116 7.45 -2.73 21.47
C ARG A 116 6.43 -1.60 21.64
N ASP A 117 6.21 -0.80 20.61
CA ASP A 117 5.33 0.37 20.69
C ASP A 117 3.85 -0.04 20.55
N MET A 118 3.54 -1.00 19.67
CA MET A 118 2.16 -1.35 19.28
C MET A 118 1.68 -2.72 19.79
N GLN A 119 2.59 -3.55 20.32
CA GLN A 119 2.28 -4.80 21.01
C GLN A 119 1.42 -5.74 20.15
N LEU A 120 0.24 -6.13 20.65
CA LEU A 120 -0.67 -7.04 19.97
C LEU A 120 -1.20 -6.50 18.64
N LEU A 121 -1.27 -5.17 18.47
CA LEU A 121 -1.74 -4.56 17.23
C LEU A 121 -0.77 -4.86 16.08
N ALA A 122 0.53 -4.68 16.32
CA ALA A 122 1.57 -5.08 15.37
C ALA A 122 1.47 -6.57 15.05
N ARG A 123 1.37 -7.43 16.07
CA ARG A 123 1.31 -8.88 15.86
C ARG A 123 0.12 -9.32 15.01
N ALA A 124 -1.03 -8.68 15.18
CA ALA A 124 -2.25 -8.99 14.44
C ALA A 124 -2.30 -8.42 13.01
N ASN A 125 -1.32 -7.61 12.60
CA ASN A 125 -1.29 -6.93 11.30
C ASN A 125 -0.82 -7.84 10.16
N LEU A 126 -1.50 -8.98 9.96
CA LEU A 126 -1.21 -9.93 8.89
C LEU A 126 -2.08 -9.65 7.67
N ILE A 127 -1.76 -8.59 6.95
CA ILE A 127 -2.51 -8.10 5.79
C ILE A 127 -1.58 -7.88 4.60
N PHE A 128 -2.14 -7.84 3.39
CA PHE A 128 -1.38 -7.61 2.17
C PHE A 128 -2.05 -6.56 1.29
N GLY A 129 -1.32 -5.50 0.96
CA GLY A 129 -1.78 -4.36 0.19
C GLY A 129 -1.24 -4.30 -1.22
N LEU A 130 -1.91 -3.44 -2.00
CA LEU A 130 -1.38 -2.86 -3.23
C LEU A 130 -1.18 -1.37 -2.97
N HIS A 131 0.05 -0.88 -3.12
CA HIS A 131 0.37 0.54 -3.06
C HIS A 131 0.75 1.05 -4.45
N VAL A 132 0.19 2.19 -4.84
CA VAL A 132 0.48 2.82 -6.13
C VAL A 132 0.98 4.23 -5.89
N HIS A 133 2.23 4.45 -6.25
CA HIS A 133 2.87 5.75 -6.33
C HIS A 133 2.62 6.38 -7.68
N VAL A 134 2.20 7.64 -7.68
CA VAL A 134 2.10 8.46 -8.90
C VAL A 134 3.01 9.66 -8.75
N GLY A 135 3.98 9.81 -9.66
CA GLY A 135 4.87 10.95 -9.74
C GLY A 135 4.12 12.25 -9.99
N ILE A 136 4.41 13.28 -9.21
CA ILE A 136 3.74 14.60 -9.25
C ILE A 136 4.78 15.69 -9.57
N PRO A 137 4.44 16.78 -10.28
CA PRO A 137 5.44 17.76 -10.69
C PRO A 137 6.02 18.56 -9.53
N ASP A 138 5.22 18.82 -8.50
CA ASP A 138 5.64 19.56 -7.31
C ASP A 138 4.75 19.22 -6.10
N ARG A 139 5.29 19.43 -4.90
CA ARG A 139 4.67 19.03 -3.63
C ARG A 139 3.49 19.92 -3.21
N GLU A 140 3.47 21.20 -3.60
CA GLU A 140 2.34 22.10 -3.31
C GLU A 140 1.10 21.63 -4.07
N THR A 141 1.26 21.40 -5.38
CA THR A 141 0.23 20.81 -6.22
C THR A 141 -0.21 19.44 -5.71
N ALA A 142 0.72 18.63 -5.18
CA ALA A 142 0.41 17.33 -4.62
C ALA A 142 -0.60 17.41 -3.46
N ILE A 143 -0.50 18.41 -2.58
CA ILE A 143 -1.47 18.61 -1.48
C ILE A 143 -2.87 18.89 -2.04
N HIS A 144 -2.98 19.79 -3.01
CA HIS A 144 -4.28 20.11 -3.62
C HIS A 144 -4.88 18.92 -4.39
N VAL A 145 -4.06 18.12 -5.05
CA VAL A 145 -4.51 16.90 -5.74
C VAL A 145 -4.90 15.83 -4.74
N MET A 146 -4.12 15.62 -3.67
CA MET A 146 -4.43 14.67 -2.59
C MET A 146 -5.77 15.00 -1.94
N ASN A 147 -6.02 16.27 -1.62
CA ASN A 147 -7.27 16.72 -1.02
C ASN A 147 -8.51 16.34 -1.85
N GLN A 148 -8.41 16.42 -3.18
CA GLN A 148 -9.45 16.02 -4.11
C GLN A 148 -9.53 14.49 -4.24
N ALA A 149 -8.37 13.81 -4.31
CA ALA A 149 -8.27 12.36 -4.47
C ALA A 149 -8.92 11.58 -3.32
N ARG A 150 -8.95 12.15 -2.10
CA ARG A 150 -9.63 11.57 -0.92
C ARG A 150 -11.07 11.11 -1.21
N TYR A 151 -11.80 11.84 -2.06
CA TYR A 151 -13.17 11.47 -2.43
C TYR A 151 -13.27 10.12 -3.16
N PHE A 152 -12.25 9.78 -3.93
CA PHE A 152 -12.26 8.60 -4.79
C PHE A 152 -11.75 7.35 -4.10
N LEU A 153 -11.11 7.48 -2.92
CA LEU A 153 -10.55 6.33 -2.19
C LEU A 153 -11.58 5.23 -1.89
N PRO A 154 -12.82 5.52 -1.44
CA PRO A 154 -13.83 4.47 -1.25
C PRO A 154 -14.19 3.73 -2.54
N HIS A 155 -14.15 4.41 -3.69
CA HIS A 155 -14.50 3.83 -4.99
C HIS A 155 -13.37 2.90 -5.47
N ILE A 156 -12.12 3.38 -5.34
CA ILE A 156 -10.92 2.57 -5.61
C ILE A 156 -10.92 1.34 -4.70
N TYR A 157 -11.23 1.53 -3.42
CA TYR A 157 -11.28 0.43 -2.47
C TYR A 157 -12.33 -0.61 -2.85
N ALA A 158 -13.56 -0.20 -3.16
CA ALA A 158 -14.63 -1.10 -3.58
C ALA A 158 -14.25 -1.95 -4.81
N LEU A 159 -13.51 -1.37 -5.77
CA LEU A 159 -13.01 -2.09 -6.95
C LEU A 159 -11.89 -3.07 -6.62
N SER A 160 -11.13 -2.80 -5.56
CA SER A 160 -9.97 -3.60 -5.14
C SER A 160 -10.27 -4.63 -4.04
N ALA A 161 -11.48 -4.65 -3.47
CA ALA A 161 -11.80 -5.48 -2.31
C ALA A 161 -11.54 -6.96 -2.59
N ASN A 162 -10.63 -7.57 -1.82
CA ASN A 162 -10.15 -8.93 -2.00
C ASN A 162 -9.77 -9.58 -0.65
N SER A 163 -10.57 -9.32 0.39
CA SER A 163 -10.32 -9.83 1.75
C SER A 163 -11.60 -10.17 2.52
N PRO A 164 -12.48 -11.04 2.01
CA PRO A 164 -13.74 -11.36 2.70
C PRO A 164 -13.58 -12.27 3.94
N PHE A 165 -12.45 -12.97 4.07
CA PHE A 165 -12.21 -13.95 5.13
C PHE A 165 -11.12 -13.50 6.10
N TRP A 166 -11.24 -13.88 7.37
CA TRP A 166 -10.23 -13.62 8.39
C TRP A 166 -10.23 -14.72 9.46
N VAL A 167 -9.08 -15.39 9.65
CA VAL A 167 -8.87 -16.39 10.71
C VAL A 167 -9.97 -17.47 10.72
N GLY A 168 -10.35 -17.93 9.52
CA GLY A 168 -11.27 -19.05 9.33
C GLY A 168 -12.74 -18.63 9.30
N HIS A 169 -13.03 -17.34 9.38
CA HIS A 169 -14.39 -16.81 9.37
C HIS A 169 -14.68 -16.01 8.10
N ASP A 170 -15.87 -16.23 7.53
CA ASP A 170 -16.52 -15.27 6.64
C ASP A 170 -16.89 -14.04 7.48
N THR A 171 -16.30 -12.90 7.14
CA THR A 171 -16.45 -11.67 7.93
C THR A 171 -17.79 -10.97 7.64
N GLY A 172 -18.48 -11.36 6.57
CA GLY A 172 -19.65 -10.64 6.04
C GLY A 172 -19.28 -9.38 5.25
N LEU A 173 -18.00 -8.99 5.23
CA LEU A 173 -17.45 -7.89 4.43
C LEU A 173 -16.82 -8.42 3.13
N LYS A 174 -16.67 -7.56 2.12
CA LYS A 174 -15.91 -7.85 0.89
C LYS A 174 -14.42 -7.53 1.05
N GLY A 175 -14.11 -6.51 1.85
CA GLY A 175 -12.77 -6.05 2.21
C GLY A 175 -12.62 -5.89 3.72
N TYR A 176 -11.92 -6.83 4.36
CA TYR A 176 -11.62 -6.83 5.79
C TYR A 176 -10.24 -6.27 6.14
N ARG A 177 -9.30 -6.24 5.18
CA ARG A 177 -7.91 -5.75 5.38
C ARG A 177 -7.85 -4.42 6.14
N LEU A 178 -8.64 -3.44 5.71
CA LEU A 178 -8.63 -2.12 6.32
C LEU A 178 -9.14 -2.13 7.77
N LYS A 179 -10.01 -3.07 8.16
CA LYS A 179 -10.50 -3.22 9.54
C LYS A 179 -9.46 -3.78 10.49
N VAL A 180 -8.52 -4.58 9.97
CA VAL A 180 -7.34 -4.98 10.73
C VAL A 180 -6.43 -3.76 10.92
N PHE A 181 -6.22 -2.98 9.87
CA PHE A 181 -5.29 -1.86 9.87
C PHE A 181 -5.76 -0.63 10.67
N GLU A 182 -7.07 -0.36 10.71
CA GLU A 182 -7.70 0.76 11.44
C GLU A 182 -7.35 0.82 12.94
N ARG A 183 -6.86 -0.28 13.51
CA ARG A 183 -6.45 -0.34 14.91
C ARG A 183 -5.15 0.43 15.17
N PHE A 184 -4.39 0.75 14.13
CA PHE A 184 -3.15 1.52 14.24
C PHE A 184 -3.44 3.02 14.31
N PRO A 185 -2.61 3.79 15.05
CA PRO A 185 -2.75 5.24 15.08
C PRO A 185 -2.45 5.85 13.72
N ARG A 186 -3.10 6.97 13.37
CA ARG A 186 -2.84 7.73 12.13
C ARG A 186 -3.06 6.91 10.85
N THR A 187 -4.12 6.10 10.84
CA THR A 187 -4.60 5.34 9.68
C THR A 187 -5.88 5.95 9.09
N GLY A 188 -6.28 5.42 7.94
CA GLY A 188 -7.51 5.80 7.24
C GLY A 188 -7.33 6.99 6.29
N ILE A 189 -8.45 7.59 5.90
CA ILE A 189 -8.44 8.75 4.99
C ILE A 189 -7.82 9.95 5.72
N PRO A 190 -6.81 10.63 5.14
CA PRO A 190 -6.21 11.79 5.78
C PRO A 190 -7.23 12.94 5.92
N ASP A 191 -6.95 13.90 6.79
CA ASP A 191 -7.63 15.19 6.72
C ASP A 191 -7.17 16.00 5.51
N SER A 192 -7.93 17.04 5.15
CA SER A 192 -7.48 17.96 4.10
C SER A 192 -6.52 18.98 4.71
N PHE A 193 -5.45 19.28 3.98
CA PHE A 193 -4.49 20.33 4.34
C PHE A 193 -4.66 21.53 3.41
N GLU A 194 -4.73 22.74 3.94
CA GLU A 194 -4.84 23.99 3.18
C GLU A 194 -3.59 24.27 2.35
N SER A 195 -2.40 23.86 2.83
CA SER A 195 -1.12 24.10 2.18
C SER A 195 -0.08 23.01 2.48
N LEU A 196 1.03 23.01 1.72
CA LEU A 196 2.20 22.18 2.05
C LEU A 196 2.83 22.57 3.38
N SER A 197 2.80 23.85 3.76
CA SER A 197 3.30 24.32 5.06
C SER A 197 2.52 23.66 6.21
N GLU A 198 1.18 23.69 6.17
CA GLU A 198 0.36 23.07 7.21
C GLU A 198 0.63 21.57 7.34
N TYR A 199 0.74 20.86 6.22
CA TYR A 199 1.11 19.44 6.22
C TYR A 199 2.50 19.21 6.85
N THR A 200 3.47 20.04 6.48
CA THR A 200 4.85 19.95 6.98
C THR A 200 4.92 20.27 8.47
N ASP A 201 4.19 21.28 8.94
CA ASP A 201 4.09 21.67 10.34
C ASP A 201 3.45 20.56 11.17
N TYR A 202 2.41 19.90 10.65
CA TYR A 202 1.81 18.73 11.29
C TYR A 202 2.82 17.58 11.44
N CYS A 203 3.59 17.27 10.38
CA CYS A 203 4.62 16.23 10.44
C CYS A 203 5.73 16.60 11.44
N ASN A 204 6.20 17.84 11.40
CA ASN A 204 7.23 18.35 12.30
C ASN A 204 6.77 18.35 13.76
N LEU A 205 5.50 18.67 14.02
CA LEU A 205 4.92 18.61 15.36
C LEU A 205 5.01 17.19 15.91
N LEU A 206 4.57 16.18 15.14
CA LEU A 206 4.61 14.78 15.58
C LEU A 206 6.03 14.28 15.85
N VAL A 207 7.01 14.71 15.06
CA VAL A 207 8.43 14.40 15.29
C VAL A 207 8.94 15.10 16.54
N LYS A 208 8.68 16.40 16.67
CA LYS A 208 9.12 17.22 17.81
C LYS A 208 8.56 16.72 19.15
N THR A 209 7.34 16.20 19.17
CA THR A 209 6.71 15.63 20.38
C THR A 209 7.05 14.16 20.60
N GLY A 210 7.89 13.55 19.78
CA GLY A 210 8.27 12.14 19.90
C GLY A 210 7.15 11.15 19.60
N CYS A 211 6.07 11.58 18.93
CA CYS A 211 4.98 10.69 18.54
C CYS A 211 5.38 9.75 17.40
N ILE A 212 6.29 10.20 16.53
CA ILE A 212 6.91 9.42 15.46
C ILE A 212 8.38 9.86 15.30
N ASP A 213 9.21 8.97 14.78
CA ASP A 213 10.60 9.26 14.38
C ASP A 213 10.65 10.01 13.04
N ASN A 214 9.76 9.64 12.11
CA ASN A 214 9.59 10.31 10.83
C ASN A 214 8.19 10.03 10.25
N ALA A 215 7.84 10.76 9.18
CA ALA A 215 6.53 10.69 8.53
C ALA A 215 6.20 9.34 7.86
N LYS A 216 7.12 8.35 7.76
CA LYS A 216 6.77 6.98 7.32
C LYS A 216 5.82 6.28 8.28
N LYS A 217 5.77 6.68 9.57
CA LYS A 217 4.81 6.18 10.58
C LYS A 217 3.45 6.89 10.53
N ILE A 218 3.11 7.47 9.39
CA ILE A 218 1.78 7.94 9.01
C ILE A 218 1.27 6.99 7.93
N TRP A 219 0.20 6.28 8.23
CA TRP A 219 -0.31 5.16 7.43
C TRP A 219 -1.68 5.47 6.85
N TRP A 220 -1.79 6.63 6.22
CA TRP A 220 -3.02 7.04 5.55
C TRP A 220 -3.27 6.26 4.26
N ASP A 221 -4.56 6.17 3.90
CA ASP A 221 -5.04 5.52 2.68
C ASP A 221 -4.53 6.20 1.40
N ILE A 222 -4.17 7.48 1.49
CA ILE A 222 -3.36 8.22 0.53
C ILE A 222 -2.42 9.15 1.29
N ARG A 223 -1.20 9.33 0.81
CA ARG A 223 -0.28 10.33 1.39
C ARG A 223 0.62 10.98 0.34
N LEU A 224 1.04 12.20 0.62
CA LEU A 224 2.24 12.77 0.01
C LEU A 224 3.45 12.04 0.60
N HIS A 225 4.15 11.29 -0.24
CA HIS A 225 5.27 10.49 0.25
C HIS A 225 6.38 11.42 0.84
N PRO A 226 6.98 11.05 1.98
CA PRO A 226 7.90 11.95 2.71
C PRO A 226 9.24 12.18 2.01
N PHE A 227 9.70 11.24 1.17
CA PHE A 227 11.02 11.31 0.51
C PHE A 227 10.91 11.44 -1.02
N PHE A 228 10.06 10.63 -1.64
CA PHE A 228 9.72 10.74 -3.06
C PHE A 228 8.63 11.79 -3.34
N ASP A 229 8.73 12.46 -4.48
CA ASP A 229 7.71 13.38 -4.99
C ASP A 229 6.58 12.61 -5.67
N THR A 230 5.87 11.83 -4.86
CA THR A 230 4.76 10.98 -5.30
C THR A 230 3.56 11.15 -4.38
N LEU A 231 2.37 11.02 -4.96
CA LEU A 231 1.17 10.66 -4.20
C LEU A 231 1.06 9.15 -4.17
N GLU A 232 1.02 8.60 -2.97
CA GLU A 232 1.00 7.17 -2.74
C GLU A 232 -0.39 6.76 -2.25
N VAL A 233 -1.10 5.97 -3.05
CA VAL A 233 -2.42 5.41 -2.73
C VAL A 233 -2.22 4.02 -2.13
N ARG A 234 -2.72 3.80 -0.91
CA ARG A 234 -2.48 2.59 -0.09
C ARG A 234 -3.75 1.88 0.37
N VAL A 235 -4.90 2.34 -0.12
CA VAL A 235 -6.23 1.83 0.29
C VAL A 235 -6.51 0.42 -0.21
N CYS A 236 -5.85 -0.01 -1.29
CA CYS A 236 -6.19 -1.23 -2.02
C CYS A 236 -5.75 -2.50 -1.28
N ASP A 237 -6.55 -3.55 -1.40
CA ASP A 237 -6.09 -4.91 -1.11
C ASP A 237 -5.13 -5.38 -2.22
N ALA A 238 -4.27 -6.33 -1.90
CA ALA A 238 -3.46 -7.02 -2.91
C ALA A 238 -4.35 -7.81 -3.89
N GLN A 239 -4.02 -7.78 -5.18
CA GLN A 239 -4.85 -8.35 -6.25
C GLN A 239 -4.29 -9.67 -6.77
N SER A 240 -5.16 -10.67 -6.94
CA SER A 240 -4.72 -12.00 -7.37
C SER A 240 -4.20 -12.01 -8.80
N ARG A 241 -4.83 -11.28 -9.74
CA ARG A 241 -4.41 -11.22 -11.15
C ARG A 241 -3.56 -9.99 -11.43
N VAL A 242 -2.59 -10.14 -12.33
CA VAL A 242 -1.76 -9.04 -12.83
C VAL A 242 -2.62 -7.97 -13.51
N ASP A 243 -3.62 -8.39 -14.29
CA ASP A 243 -4.50 -7.46 -15.01
C ASP A 243 -5.30 -6.58 -14.05
N ASP A 244 -5.72 -7.11 -12.90
CA ASP A 244 -6.47 -6.35 -11.89
C ASP A 244 -5.57 -5.32 -11.20
N THR A 245 -4.34 -5.71 -10.81
CA THR A 245 -3.31 -4.78 -10.31
C THR A 245 -3.10 -3.63 -11.29
N LEU A 246 -2.89 -3.93 -12.57
CA LEU A 246 -2.60 -2.93 -13.59
C LEU A 246 -3.82 -2.05 -13.89
N ALA A 247 -5.03 -2.61 -13.91
CA ALA A 247 -6.25 -1.82 -14.10
C ALA A 247 -6.44 -0.81 -12.97
N ILE A 248 -6.22 -1.23 -11.71
CA ILE A 248 -6.30 -0.34 -10.55
C ILE A 248 -5.18 0.72 -10.59
N ALA A 249 -3.95 0.32 -10.91
CA ALA A 249 -2.83 1.26 -11.03
C ALA A 249 -3.06 2.31 -12.14
N ALA A 250 -3.55 1.89 -13.31
CA ALA A 250 -3.90 2.78 -14.40
C ALA A 250 -5.04 3.74 -14.03
N LEU A 251 -6.07 3.25 -13.32
CA LEU A 251 -7.16 4.07 -12.80
C LEU A 251 -6.63 5.15 -11.85
N ILE A 252 -5.75 4.77 -10.91
CA ILE A 252 -5.12 5.69 -9.97
C ILE A 252 -4.28 6.74 -10.72
N GLN A 253 -3.42 6.32 -11.66
CA GLN A 253 -2.61 7.21 -12.49
C GLN A 253 -3.48 8.23 -13.25
N ALA A 254 -4.52 7.74 -13.94
CA ALA A 254 -5.42 8.56 -14.73
C ALA A 254 -6.22 9.53 -13.85
N LEU A 255 -6.67 9.10 -12.67
CA LEU A 255 -7.37 9.94 -11.72
C LEU A 255 -6.47 11.09 -11.24
N ILE A 256 -5.25 10.79 -10.78
CA ILE A 256 -4.31 11.80 -10.28
C ILE A 256 -3.95 12.80 -11.40
N SER A 257 -3.66 12.29 -12.61
CA SER A 257 -3.43 13.13 -13.78
C SER A 257 -4.62 14.03 -14.13
N LYS A 258 -5.85 13.48 -14.05
CA LYS A 258 -7.08 14.24 -14.31
C LYS A 258 -7.31 15.33 -13.27
N LEU A 259 -7.14 15.04 -11.99
CA LEU A 259 -7.29 16.03 -10.91
C LEU A 259 -6.26 17.15 -11.02
N HIS A 260 -5.01 16.81 -11.35
CA HIS A 260 -3.98 17.79 -11.67
C HIS A 260 -4.37 18.67 -12.88
N LYS A 261 -4.86 18.04 -13.97
CA LYS A 261 -5.31 18.78 -15.16
C LYS A 261 -6.44 19.76 -14.84
N LEU A 262 -7.41 19.36 -14.03
CA LEU A 262 -8.50 20.24 -13.59
C LEU A 262 -7.94 21.42 -12.79
N LEU A 263 -7.05 21.17 -11.83
CA LEU A 263 -6.44 22.21 -10.99
C LEU A 263 -5.74 23.27 -11.85
N ARG A 264 -4.99 22.85 -12.87
CA ARG A 264 -4.34 23.78 -13.83
C ARG A 264 -5.31 24.60 -14.67
N GLN A 265 -6.55 24.15 -14.82
CA GLN A 265 -7.63 24.86 -15.50
C GLN A 265 -8.41 25.76 -14.52
N ASN A 266 -7.94 25.94 -13.28
CA ASN A 266 -8.66 26.58 -12.18
C ASN A 266 -10.03 25.94 -11.90
N VAL A 267 -10.14 24.63 -12.13
CA VAL A 267 -11.31 23.82 -11.80
C VAL A 267 -10.92 22.86 -10.71
N THR A 268 -11.72 22.76 -9.64
CA THR A 268 -11.46 21.80 -8.57
C THR A 268 -12.62 20.81 -8.43
N PHE A 269 -12.29 19.57 -8.12
CA PHE A 269 -13.28 18.63 -7.60
C PHE A 269 -13.63 19.02 -6.15
N ARG A 270 -14.87 18.78 -5.75
CA ARG A 270 -15.36 19.16 -4.42
C ARG A 270 -14.58 18.42 -3.33
N ILE A 271 -14.04 19.17 -2.36
CA ILE A 271 -13.42 18.61 -1.17
C ILE A 271 -14.51 18.31 -0.15
N TYR A 272 -14.64 17.03 0.21
CA TYR A 272 -15.61 16.57 1.21
C TYR A 272 -14.96 16.44 2.58
N ARG A 273 -15.78 16.64 3.62
CA ARG A 273 -15.36 16.41 5.01
C ARG A 273 -15.10 14.93 5.23
N ARG A 274 -14.06 14.62 6.00
CA ARG A 274 -13.60 13.27 6.29
C ARG A 274 -14.71 12.33 6.76
N ARG A 275 -15.58 12.79 7.67
CA ARG A 275 -16.72 12.01 8.21
C ARG A 275 -17.63 11.37 7.13
N LEU A 276 -17.80 12.03 5.97
CA LEU A 276 -18.61 11.48 4.88
C LEU A 276 -17.83 10.48 4.04
N LEU A 277 -16.52 10.70 3.91
CA LEU A 277 -15.63 9.80 3.20
C LEU A 277 -15.44 8.50 3.99
N ASP A 278 -15.35 8.57 5.31
CA ASP A 278 -15.26 7.41 6.20
C ASP A 278 -16.52 6.54 6.12
N GLU A 279 -17.72 7.14 6.03
CA GLU A 279 -18.96 6.40 5.81
C GLU A 279 -18.96 5.67 4.45
N ASN A 280 -18.53 6.35 3.39
CA ASN A 280 -18.41 5.72 2.07
C ASN A 280 -17.36 4.60 2.07
N ARG A 281 -16.25 4.78 2.80
CA ARG A 281 -15.20 3.78 2.97
C ARG A 281 -15.73 2.55 3.72
N TRP A 282 -16.56 2.74 4.76
CA TRP A 282 -17.26 1.64 5.43
C TRP A 282 -18.20 0.88 4.48
N ARG A 283 -18.98 1.60 3.66
CA ARG A 283 -19.89 0.96 2.69
C ARG A 283 -19.17 0.22 1.55
N ALA A 284 -17.92 0.56 1.30
CA ALA A 284 -17.06 -0.12 0.33
C ALA A 284 -16.37 -1.37 0.89
N SER A 285 -16.30 -1.49 2.23
CA SER A 285 -15.81 -2.69 2.91
C SER A 285 -16.75 -3.88 2.72
#